data_AF-A0A811GCZ5-F1
#
_entry.id   AF-A0A811GCZ5-F1
#
_cell.length_a   1.000
_cell.length_b   1.000
_cell.length_c   1.000
_cell.angle_alpha   90.00
_cell.angle_beta   90.00
_cell.angle_gamma   90.00
#
_symmetry.space_group_name_H-M   'P 1'
#
loop_
_entity.id
_entity.type
_entity.pdbx_description
1 polymer ?
#
loop_
_entity_poly.entity_id
_entity_poly.type
_entity_poly.pdbx_seq_one_letter_code
_entity_poly.pdbx_strand_id
1 'polypeptide(L)'
;MAYVDVGELEFFAFEVCQAFLRYCTKFEREYDIEAPDREALGLPHLQNPERNFTEDEFDKIFQIMRYPYMVERFGTTYSSHDFLRVLSQVFDLLNNYEGLSEKKIKIEYQEILNRYALMNVDILFSKKIHTRIRGVRGAHKRYSNVLYKKHQVIFDFMRNKAKVQGKWANLNAAVESVLPELDIELKKFDKDWILLKLAEKTKELEQIEQEFEKYKAHPPRYKLGSAKIITATRHETYIGKIRALKVECRDLDKALEMDDPSLLLKKQLPFNTAYQPEVIKNLLRKETDLLADILI
;
A
#
# COMPACT_ATOMS: atom_id res chain seq x y z
N MET A 1 7.43 -14.07 -9.32
CA MET A 1 6.91 -14.21 -7.93
C MET A 1 7.45 -15.52 -7.38
N ALA A 2 8.02 -15.52 -6.17
CA ALA A 2 8.58 -16.74 -5.55
C ALA A 2 7.49 -17.76 -5.24
N TYR A 3 7.85 -19.06 -5.28
CA TYR A 3 7.02 -20.21 -4.93
C TYR A 3 6.29 -19.98 -3.59
N VAL A 4 5.01 -20.35 -3.55
CA VAL A 4 4.14 -20.32 -2.37
C VAL A 4 3.94 -21.78 -2.02
N ASP A 5 4.16 -22.13 -0.75
CA ASP A 5 3.98 -23.48 -0.23
C ASP A 5 2.88 -23.48 0.85
N VAL A 6 2.40 -24.68 1.21
CA VAL A 6 1.35 -24.86 2.22
C VAL A 6 1.76 -24.24 3.56
N GLY A 7 3.03 -24.39 3.96
CA GLY A 7 3.54 -23.80 5.19
C GLY A 7 3.46 -22.26 5.20
N GLU A 8 3.77 -21.60 4.09
CA GLU A 8 3.59 -20.14 3.96
C GLU A 8 2.12 -19.73 4.15
N LEU A 9 1.17 -20.52 3.65
CA LEU A 9 -0.26 -20.26 3.80
C LEU A 9 -0.74 -20.47 5.25
N GLU A 10 -0.30 -21.54 5.91
CA GLU A 10 -0.58 -21.79 7.34
C GLU A 10 -0.05 -20.66 8.23
N PHE A 11 1.19 -20.21 7.98
CA PHE A 11 1.76 -19.05 8.67
C PHE A 11 0.97 -17.76 8.40
N PHE A 12 0.40 -17.62 7.21
CA PHE A 12 -0.46 -16.47 6.90
C PHE A 12 -1.78 -16.55 7.67
N ALA A 13 -2.42 -17.72 7.75
CA ALA A 13 -3.62 -17.90 8.57
C ALA A 13 -3.36 -17.50 10.04
N PHE A 14 -2.22 -17.94 10.60
CA PHE A 14 -1.77 -17.53 11.93
C PHE A 14 -1.57 -16.02 12.06
N GLU A 15 -0.88 -15.39 11.10
CA GLU A 15 -0.65 -13.93 11.07
C GLU A 15 -1.97 -13.15 11.04
N VAL A 16 -2.95 -13.58 10.23
CA VAL A 16 -4.26 -12.93 10.13
C VAL A 16 -5.03 -13.02 11.46
N CYS A 17 -5.01 -14.19 12.11
CA CYS A 17 -5.64 -14.39 13.40
C CYS A 17 -4.99 -13.52 14.48
N GLN A 18 -3.66 -13.48 14.55
CA GLN A 18 -2.96 -12.63 15.50
C GLN A 18 -3.20 -11.14 15.27
N ALA A 19 -3.23 -10.71 14.01
CA ALA A 19 -3.55 -9.33 13.67
C ALA A 19 -4.99 -8.99 14.05
N PHE A 20 -5.95 -9.87 13.77
CA PHE A 20 -7.33 -9.69 14.23
C PHE A 20 -7.40 -9.49 15.75
N LEU A 21 -6.75 -10.37 16.53
CA LEU A 21 -6.70 -10.21 17.97
C LEU A 21 -6.10 -8.84 18.32
N ARG A 22 -4.98 -8.44 17.71
CA ARG A 22 -4.30 -7.18 18.03
C ARG A 22 -5.13 -5.93 17.69
N TYR A 23 -5.83 -5.93 16.56
CA TYR A 23 -6.47 -4.73 16.03
C TYR A 23 -7.97 -4.64 16.32
N CYS A 24 -8.65 -5.78 16.55
CA CYS A 24 -10.11 -5.82 16.73
C CYS A 24 -10.56 -6.29 18.11
N THR A 25 -9.65 -6.47 19.07
CA THR A 25 -10.01 -6.77 20.47
C THR A 25 -9.17 -5.89 21.41
N LYS A 26 -9.45 -5.89 22.71
CA LYS A 26 -8.69 -5.16 23.72
C LYS A 26 -8.39 -5.97 24.97
N PHE A 27 -7.43 -5.50 25.76
CA PHE A 27 -7.22 -5.95 27.13
C PHE A 27 -8.04 -5.13 28.12
N GLU A 28 -8.30 -5.69 29.31
CA GLU A 28 -8.97 -4.98 30.41
C GLU A 28 -8.32 -3.62 30.73
N ARG A 29 -6.99 -3.51 30.52
CA ARG A 29 -6.21 -2.30 30.81
C ARG A 29 -6.24 -1.24 29.70
N GLU A 30 -6.86 -1.54 28.55
CA GLU A 30 -7.02 -0.61 27.43
C GLU A 30 -8.41 0.06 27.50
N TYR A 31 -8.59 0.97 28.46
CA TYR A 31 -9.89 1.59 28.75
C TYR A 31 -10.38 2.52 27.63
N ASP A 32 -9.47 3.15 26.90
CA ASP A 32 -9.78 4.14 25.85
C ASP A 32 -10.16 3.52 24.50
N ILE A 33 -10.28 2.19 24.43
CA ILE A 33 -10.53 1.47 23.17
C ILE A 33 -11.90 0.82 23.23
N GLU A 34 -12.74 1.14 22.25
CA GLU A 34 -14.04 0.50 22.05
C GLU A 34 -13.87 -0.77 21.20
N ALA A 35 -13.53 -1.87 21.88
CA ALA A 35 -13.37 -3.19 21.27
C ALA A 35 -13.79 -4.30 22.25
N PRO A 36 -14.14 -5.50 21.77
CA PRO A 36 -14.38 -6.67 22.62
C PRO A 36 -13.19 -6.99 23.52
N ASP A 37 -13.48 -7.24 24.80
CA ASP A 37 -12.47 -7.65 25.77
C ASP A 37 -12.05 -9.10 25.53
N ARG A 38 -10.73 -9.36 25.44
CA ARG A 38 -10.20 -10.70 25.19
C ARG A 38 -10.45 -11.70 26.32
N GLU A 39 -10.45 -11.24 27.57
CA GLU A 39 -10.73 -12.10 28.72
C GLU A 39 -12.20 -12.52 28.69
N ALA A 40 -13.10 -11.58 28.36
CA ALA A 40 -14.53 -11.87 28.15
C ALA A 40 -14.77 -12.84 26.98
N LEU A 41 -13.94 -12.79 25.94
CA LEU A 41 -13.96 -13.74 24.82
C LEU A 41 -13.29 -15.10 25.17
N GLY A 42 -12.70 -15.23 26.35
CA GLY A 42 -11.97 -16.42 26.78
C GLY A 42 -10.73 -16.70 25.92
N LEU A 43 -10.01 -15.65 25.52
CA LEU A 43 -8.76 -15.71 24.75
C LEU A 43 -7.51 -15.12 25.46
N PRO A 44 -7.40 -15.06 26.80
CA PRO A 44 -6.31 -14.33 27.45
C PRO A 44 -4.91 -14.91 27.16
N HIS A 45 -4.82 -16.21 26.88
CA HIS A 45 -3.57 -16.95 26.67
C HIS A 45 -3.06 -16.94 25.21
N LEU A 46 -3.87 -16.47 24.26
CA LEU A 46 -3.54 -16.50 22.81
C LEU A 46 -2.55 -15.40 22.39
N GLN A 47 -1.95 -14.73 23.36
CA GLN A 47 -0.91 -13.75 23.14
C GLN A 47 0.45 -14.38 22.84
N ASN A 48 0.69 -15.64 23.26
CA ASN A 48 2.04 -16.19 23.22
C ASN A 48 2.39 -16.63 21.79
N PRO A 49 3.29 -15.90 21.09
CA PRO A 49 3.67 -16.25 19.72
C PRO A 49 4.66 -17.42 19.68
N GLU A 50 5.03 -17.98 20.83
CA GLU A 50 5.94 -19.12 20.96
C GLU A 50 5.35 -20.42 20.39
N ARG A 51 4.04 -20.47 20.09
CA ARG A 51 3.41 -21.60 19.43
C ARG A 51 2.32 -21.19 18.45
N ASN A 52 2.03 -22.08 17.50
CA ASN A 52 0.85 -21.98 16.65
C ASN A 52 -0.44 -22.21 17.46
N PHE A 53 -1.55 -21.74 16.90
CA PHE A 53 -2.89 -22.02 17.43
C PHE A 53 -3.25 -23.49 17.21
N THR A 54 -4.01 -24.06 18.15
CA THR A 54 -4.70 -25.34 17.92
C THR A 54 -5.88 -25.14 16.96
N GLU A 55 -6.41 -26.23 16.41
CA GLU A 55 -7.62 -26.18 15.56
C GLU A 55 -8.80 -25.53 16.31
N ASP A 56 -9.04 -25.92 17.56
CA ASP A 56 -10.08 -25.33 18.41
C ASP A 56 -9.90 -23.81 18.61
N GLU A 57 -8.65 -23.35 18.75
CA GLU A 57 -8.33 -21.93 18.90
C GLU A 57 -8.59 -21.16 17.59
N PHE A 58 -8.22 -21.73 16.44
CA PHE A 58 -8.54 -21.18 15.13
C PHE A 58 -10.04 -21.07 14.92
N ASP A 59 -10.80 -22.14 15.19
CA ASP A 59 -12.25 -22.17 15.06
C ASP A 59 -12.93 -21.13 15.94
N LYS A 60 -12.47 -21.02 17.20
CA LYS A 60 -12.99 -20.02 18.13
C LYS A 60 -12.76 -18.60 17.63
N ILE A 61 -11.54 -18.29 17.18
CA ILE A 61 -11.23 -16.98 16.59
C ILE A 61 -12.09 -16.73 15.35
N PHE A 62 -12.24 -17.73 14.48
CA PHE A 62 -13.03 -17.64 13.26
C PHE A 62 -14.52 -17.35 13.57
N GLN A 63 -15.11 -18.00 14.57
CA GLN A 63 -16.47 -17.69 15.01
C GLN A 63 -16.59 -16.26 15.54
N ILE A 64 -15.60 -15.80 16.31
CA ILE A 64 -15.58 -14.44 16.84
C ILE A 64 -15.50 -13.41 15.71
N MET A 65 -14.70 -13.65 14.66
CA MET A 65 -14.59 -12.77 13.49
C MET A 65 -15.89 -12.63 12.69
N ARG A 66 -16.86 -13.56 12.83
CA ARG A 66 -18.17 -13.47 12.16
C ARG A 66 -19.07 -12.36 12.71
N TYR A 67 -18.90 -11.99 13.97
CA TYR A 67 -19.64 -10.88 14.55
C TYR A 67 -19.06 -9.55 14.02
N PRO A 68 -19.89 -8.65 13.47
CA PRO A 68 -19.41 -7.39 12.93
C PRO A 68 -19.10 -6.40 14.05
N TYR A 69 -17.82 -6.16 14.29
CA TYR A 69 -17.34 -5.00 15.04
C TYR A 69 -16.31 -4.23 14.23
N MET A 70 -16.36 -2.91 14.44
CA MET A 70 -15.45 -1.90 13.90
C MET A 70 -14.68 -1.33 15.07
N VAL A 71 -13.36 -1.30 14.96
CA VAL A 71 -12.49 -0.83 16.05
C VAL A 71 -11.58 0.26 15.52
N GLU A 72 -11.63 1.45 16.12
CA GLU A 72 -10.69 2.52 15.81
C GLU A 72 -9.40 2.34 16.61
N ARG A 73 -8.28 2.15 15.91
CA ARG A 73 -6.93 2.08 16.50
C ARG A 73 -5.93 2.76 15.59
N PHE A 74 -4.96 3.47 16.16
CA PHE A 74 -3.87 4.10 15.41
C PHE A 74 -4.34 5.02 14.25
N GLY A 75 -5.50 5.67 14.41
CA GLY A 75 -6.10 6.54 13.38
C GLY A 75 -6.63 5.78 12.16
N THR A 76 -6.97 4.50 12.30
CA THR A 76 -7.60 3.66 11.27
C THR A 76 -8.72 2.84 11.89
N THR A 77 -9.83 2.69 11.16
CA THR A 77 -10.93 1.80 11.55
C THR A 77 -10.68 0.41 10.97
N TYR A 78 -10.63 -0.60 11.83
CA TYR A 78 -10.46 -2.00 11.45
C TYR A 78 -11.80 -2.75 11.55
N SER A 79 -12.09 -3.56 10.54
CA SER A 79 -13.27 -4.42 10.53
C SER A 79 -12.90 -5.88 10.79
N SER A 80 -13.54 -6.50 11.75
CA SER A 80 -13.53 -7.96 11.97
C SER A 80 -13.82 -8.76 10.68
N HIS A 81 -14.76 -8.31 9.85
CA HIS A 81 -15.11 -8.96 8.59
C HIS A 81 -14.01 -8.86 7.53
N ASP A 82 -13.16 -7.83 7.57
CA ASP A 82 -12.01 -7.76 6.67
C ASP A 82 -10.99 -8.86 7.00
N PHE A 83 -10.74 -9.12 8.29
CA PHE A 83 -9.92 -10.25 8.72
C PHE A 83 -10.56 -11.59 8.36
N LEU A 84 -11.86 -11.75 8.63
CA LEU A 84 -12.61 -12.97 8.29
C LEU A 84 -12.47 -13.31 6.81
N ARG A 85 -12.63 -12.29 5.95
CA ARG A 85 -12.56 -12.45 4.50
C ARG A 85 -11.17 -12.89 4.05
N VAL A 86 -10.11 -12.26 4.55
CA VAL A 86 -8.74 -12.66 4.24
C VAL A 86 -8.48 -14.09 4.72
N LEU A 87 -8.89 -14.41 5.96
CA LEU A 87 -8.71 -15.74 6.54
C LEU A 87 -9.45 -16.83 5.74
N SER A 88 -10.69 -16.54 5.32
CA SER A 88 -11.48 -17.46 4.47
C SER A 88 -10.78 -17.71 3.14
N GLN A 89 -10.26 -16.67 2.48
CA GLN A 89 -9.51 -16.83 1.24
C GLN A 89 -8.22 -17.66 1.43
N VAL A 90 -7.54 -17.52 2.56
CA VAL A 90 -6.37 -18.35 2.91
C VAL A 90 -6.78 -19.82 3.08
N PHE A 91 -7.87 -20.09 3.82
CA PHE A 91 -8.36 -21.45 4.01
C PHE A 91 -8.89 -22.07 2.71
N ASP A 92 -9.60 -21.32 1.88
CA ASP A 92 -10.04 -21.78 0.56
C ASP A 92 -8.86 -22.19 -0.31
N LEU A 93 -7.77 -21.39 -0.31
CA LEU A 93 -6.55 -21.71 -1.05
C LEU A 93 -5.81 -22.92 -0.45
N LEU A 94 -5.78 -23.07 0.88
CA LEU A 94 -5.21 -24.25 1.56
C LEU A 94 -5.97 -25.52 1.19
N ASN A 95 -7.29 -25.51 1.31
CA ASN A 95 -8.16 -26.67 1.06
C ASN A 95 -8.11 -27.15 -0.39
N ASN A 96 -7.90 -26.22 -1.33
CA ASN A 96 -7.84 -26.54 -2.76
C ASN A 96 -6.40 -26.67 -3.30
N TYR A 97 -5.38 -26.53 -2.44
CA TYR A 97 -3.99 -26.35 -2.87
C TYR A 97 -3.49 -27.42 -3.85
N GLU A 98 -3.73 -28.71 -3.54
CA GLU A 98 -3.27 -29.84 -4.37
C GLU A 98 -4.01 -29.93 -5.73
N GLY A 99 -5.24 -29.39 -5.80
CA GLY A 99 -6.06 -29.41 -7.01
C GLY A 99 -5.81 -28.23 -7.96
N LEU A 100 -5.04 -27.22 -7.53
CA LEU A 100 -4.84 -26.00 -8.30
C LEU A 100 -3.51 -25.99 -9.05
N SER A 101 -3.53 -25.45 -10.27
CA SER A 101 -2.28 -25.16 -11.00
C SER A 101 -1.46 -24.09 -10.28
N GLU A 102 -0.13 -24.15 -10.39
CA GLU A 102 0.78 -23.15 -9.82
C GLU A 102 0.44 -21.71 -10.24
N LYS A 103 -0.04 -21.53 -11.48
CA LYS A 103 -0.50 -20.23 -11.98
C LYS A 103 -1.71 -19.72 -11.20
N LYS A 104 -2.67 -20.60 -10.90
CA LYS A 104 -3.89 -20.24 -10.16
C LYS A 104 -3.59 -19.93 -8.69
N ILE A 105 -2.75 -20.75 -8.05
CA ILE A 105 -2.25 -20.50 -6.68
C ILE A 105 -1.61 -19.11 -6.60
N LYS A 106 -0.75 -18.75 -7.56
CA LYS A 106 -0.11 -17.43 -7.60
C LYS A 106 -1.11 -16.28 -7.71
N ILE A 107 -2.17 -16.45 -8.50
CA ILE A 107 -3.21 -15.41 -8.69
C ILE A 107 -4.00 -15.22 -7.39
N GLU A 108 -4.50 -16.30 -6.80
CA GLU A 108 -5.30 -16.25 -5.56
C GLU A 108 -4.47 -15.72 -4.39
N TYR A 109 -3.23 -16.19 -4.26
CA TYR A 109 -2.32 -15.69 -3.24
C TYR A 109 -2.00 -14.19 -3.40
N GLN A 110 -1.86 -13.72 -4.65
CA GLN A 110 -1.65 -12.30 -4.90
C GLN A 110 -2.88 -11.46 -4.51
N GLU A 111 -4.09 -11.97 -4.70
CA GLU A 111 -5.32 -11.32 -4.26
C GLU A 111 -5.38 -11.19 -2.73
N ILE A 112 -5.06 -12.28 -2.01
CA ILE A 112 -4.96 -12.31 -0.54
C ILE A 112 -3.96 -11.25 -0.06
N LEU A 113 -2.75 -11.21 -0.64
CA LEU A 113 -1.72 -10.23 -0.32
C LEU A 113 -2.19 -8.79 -0.57
N ASN A 114 -2.85 -8.53 -1.70
CA ASN A 114 -3.38 -7.20 -2.02
C ASN A 114 -4.42 -6.75 -1.00
N ARG A 115 -5.37 -7.63 -0.66
CA ARG A 115 -6.42 -7.32 0.31
C ARG A 115 -5.83 -7.04 1.69
N TYR A 116 -4.95 -7.90 2.18
CA TYR A 116 -4.31 -7.73 3.47
C TYR A 116 -3.38 -6.50 3.53
N ALA A 117 -2.72 -6.17 2.43
CA ALA A 117 -1.89 -4.97 2.33
C ALA A 117 -2.70 -3.69 2.52
N LEU A 118 -3.94 -3.63 2.01
CA LEU A 118 -4.85 -2.48 2.14
C LEU A 118 -5.37 -2.26 3.57
N MET A 119 -5.43 -3.31 4.38
CA MET A 119 -5.86 -3.22 5.78
C MET A 119 -4.87 -2.45 6.68
N ASN A 120 -3.69 -2.10 6.18
CA ASN A 120 -2.65 -1.35 6.90
C ASN A 120 -2.23 -1.93 8.27
N VAL A 121 -2.37 -3.24 8.45
CA VAL A 121 -1.94 -3.97 9.66
C VAL A 121 -0.44 -4.23 9.68
N ASP A 122 0.17 -4.31 10.86
CA ASP A 122 1.56 -4.76 11.02
C ASP A 122 1.68 -6.26 10.70
N ILE A 123 2.84 -6.66 10.18
CA ILE A 123 3.19 -8.08 9.97
C ILE A 123 4.32 -8.42 10.95
N LEU A 124 4.09 -9.37 11.85
CA LEU A 124 4.96 -9.60 13.00
C LEU A 124 5.70 -10.93 12.95
N PHE A 125 5.10 -11.98 12.40
CA PHE A 125 5.56 -13.35 12.62
C PHE A 125 6.27 -13.94 11.40
N SER A 126 5.93 -13.50 10.19
CA SER A 126 6.58 -13.99 8.97
C SER A 126 7.36 -12.90 8.22
N LYS A 127 8.69 -13.03 8.21
CA LYS A 127 9.58 -12.16 7.41
C LYS A 127 9.27 -12.26 5.91
N LYS A 128 8.88 -13.45 5.43
CA LYS A 128 8.52 -13.71 4.02
C LYS A 128 7.25 -12.94 3.65
N ILE A 129 6.16 -13.11 4.43
CA ILE A 129 4.89 -12.38 4.23
C ILE A 129 5.10 -10.88 4.37
N HIS A 130 5.84 -10.43 5.39
CA HIS A 130 6.17 -9.02 5.60
C HIS A 130 6.83 -8.40 4.37
N THR A 131 7.77 -9.12 3.75
CA THR A 131 8.48 -8.64 2.54
C THR A 131 7.53 -8.55 1.35
N ARG A 132 6.64 -9.53 1.16
CA ARG A 132 5.64 -9.52 0.08
C ARG A 132 4.60 -8.40 0.26
N ILE A 133 4.02 -8.27 1.45
CA ILE A 133 3.06 -7.20 1.78
C ILE A 133 3.72 -5.83 1.64
N ARG A 134 4.96 -5.64 2.10
CA ARG A 134 5.71 -4.39 1.88
C ARG A 134 5.90 -4.08 0.40
N GLY A 135 6.21 -5.10 -0.41
CA GLY A 135 6.31 -4.98 -1.86
C GLY A 135 4.99 -4.53 -2.50
N VAL A 136 3.87 -5.12 -2.06
CA VAL A 136 2.51 -4.77 -2.50
C VAL A 136 2.12 -3.36 -2.07
N ARG A 137 2.30 -2.98 -0.80
CA ARG A 137 2.05 -1.61 -0.31
C ARG A 137 2.90 -0.60 -1.08
N GLY A 138 4.18 -0.91 -1.29
CA GLY A 138 5.08 -0.08 -2.09
C GLY A 138 4.63 0.01 -3.55
N ALA A 139 4.08 -1.05 -4.11
CA ALA A 139 3.42 -1.02 -5.40
C ALA A 139 2.19 -0.10 -5.33
N HIS A 140 1.18 -0.36 -4.49
CA HIS A 140 0.00 0.49 -4.37
C HIS A 140 0.34 1.97 -4.21
N LYS A 141 1.32 2.33 -3.37
CA LYS A 141 1.77 3.72 -3.20
C LYS A 141 2.32 4.34 -4.50
N ARG A 142 3.00 3.54 -5.34
CA ARG A 142 3.49 3.95 -6.67
C ARG A 142 2.40 3.94 -7.76
N TYR A 143 1.53 2.93 -7.74
CA TYR A 143 0.53 2.65 -8.78
C TYR A 143 -0.77 3.48 -8.61
N SER A 144 -1.21 3.78 -7.37
CA SER A 144 -2.52 4.40 -7.11
C SER A 144 -2.59 5.91 -7.38
N ASN A 145 -1.57 6.68 -7.02
CA ASN A 145 -1.70 8.15 -7.02
C ASN A 145 -1.26 8.85 -8.32
N VAL A 146 -0.29 8.27 -9.04
CA VAL A 146 0.30 8.92 -10.23
C VAL A 146 -0.04 8.14 -11.49
N LEU A 147 0.18 6.83 -11.47
CA LEU A 147 0.05 6.01 -12.66
C LEU A 147 -1.38 5.99 -13.21
N TYR A 148 -2.39 5.67 -12.39
CA TYR A 148 -3.78 5.65 -12.87
C TYR A 148 -4.28 7.04 -13.28
N LYS A 149 -3.89 8.10 -12.56
CA LYS A 149 -4.22 9.47 -12.97
C LYS A 149 -3.58 9.81 -14.32
N LYS A 150 -2.33 9.41 -14.53
CA LYS A 150 -1.62 9.59 -15.80
C LYS A 150 -2.21 8.71 -16.93
N HIS A 151 -2.72 7.50 -16.62
CA HIS A 151 -3.51 6.72 -17.57
C HIS A 151 -4.76 7.48 -18.00
N GLN A 152 -5.49 8.06 -17.05
CA GLN A 152 -6.70 8.82 -17.35
C GLN A 152 -6.39 10.02 -18.25
N VAL A 153 -5.30 10.76 -17.98
CA VAL A 153 -4.84 11.84 -18.88
C VAL A 153 -4.61 11.32 -20.30
N ILE A 154 -3.95 10.18 -20.45
CA ILE A 154 -3.74 9.56 -21.77
C ILE A 154 -5.10 9.21 -22.41
N PHE A 155 -6.00 8.55 -21.68
CA PHE A 155 -7.30 8.13 -22.20
C PHE A 155 -8.16 9.30 -22.65
N ASP A 156 -8.27 10.33 -21.82
CA ASP A 156 -9.04 11.53 -22.11
C ASP A 156 -8.45 12.28 -23.31
N PHE A 157 -7.11 12.38 -23.37
CA PHE A 157 -6.41 12.98 -24.51
C PHE A 157 -6.72 12.24 -25.81
N MET A 158 -6.64 10.90 -25.81
CA MET A 158 -6.93 10.08 -26.99
C MET A 158 -8.40 10.24 -27.43
N ARG A 159 -9.37 10.21 -26.51
CA ARG A 159 -10.79 10.42 -26.83
C ARG A 159 -11.04 11.80 -27.41
N ASN A 160 -10.47 12.83 -26.80
CA ASN A 160 -10.67 14.21 -27.25
C ASN A 160 -10.08 14.43 -28.64
N LYS A 161 -8.89 13.88 -28.91
CA LYS A 161 -8.29 13.92 -30.25
C LYS A 161 -9.15 13.18 -31.28
N ALA A 162 -9.62 11.97 -30.98
CA ALA A 162 -10.50 11.22 -31.86
C ALA A 162 -11.80 11.97 -32.21
N LYS A 163 -12.38 12.70 -31.25
CA LYS A 163 -13.57 13.53 -31.48
C LYS A 163 -13.31 14.70 -32.44
N VAL A 164 -12.10 15.27 -32.42
CA VAL A 164 -11.75 16.45 -33.22
C VAL A 164 -11.31 16.08 -34.63
N GLN A 165 -10.46 15.05 -34.77
CA GLN A 165 -9.85 14.69 -36.06
C GLN A 165 -10.42 13.40 -36.68
N GLY A 166 -11.34 12.74 -35.99
CA GLY A 166 -11.86 11.43 -36.37
C GLY A 166 -11.03 10.27 -35.81
N LYS A 167 -11.55 9.06 -36.01
CA LYS A 167 -10.93 7.82 -35.55
C LYS A 167 -9.71 7.45 -36.41
N TRP A 168 -8.77 6.73 -35.81
CA TRP A 168 -7.58 6.23 -36.50
C TRP A 168 -7.80 4.84 -37.11
N ALA A 169 -7.10 4.55 -38.20
CA ALA A 169 -7.17 3.23 -38.84
C ALA A 169 -6.59 2.10 -38.00
N ASN A 170 -5.60 2.38 -37.15
CA ASN A 170 -5.02 1.41 -36.23
C ASN A 170 -4.29 2.10 -35.07
N LEU A 171 -3.95 1.32 -34.05
CA LEU A 171 -3.32 1.81 -32.83
C LEU A 171 -1.92 2.43 -33.06
N ASN A 172 -1.15 1.94 -34.03
CA ASN A 172 0.17 2.51 -34.32
C ASN A 172 0.02 3.93 -34.86
N ALA A 173 -0.85 4.13 -35.85
CA ALA A 173 -1.16 5.44 -36.40
C ALA A 173 -1.71 6.40 -35.33
N ALA A 174 -2.56 5.89 -34.44
CA ALA A 174 -3.09 6.67 -33.32
C ALA A 174 -1.97 7.21 -32.43
N VAL A 175 -1.13 6.32 -31.90
CA VAL A 175 -0.06 6.69 -30.96
C VAL A 175 1.01 7.56 -31.63
N GLU A 176 1.46 7.24 -32.85
CA GLU A 176 2.49 8.02 -33.53
C GLU A 176 2.03 9.45 -33.84
N SER A 177 0.76 9.63 -34.24
CA SER A 177 0.24 10.96 -34.58
C SER A 177 0.10 11.88 -33.37
N VAL A 178 -0.26 11.32 -32.21
CA VAL A 178 -0.57 12.10 -31.00
C VAL A 178 0.61 12.28 -30.06
N LEU A 179 1.66 11.47 -30.19
CA LEU A 179 2.76 11.41 -29.22
C LEU A 179 3.41 12.78 -28.93
N PRO A 180 3.73 13.63 -29.93
CA PRO A 180 4.40 14.90 -29.64
C PRO A 180 3.57 15.83 -28.75
N GLU A 181 2.25 15.87 -28.96
CA GLU A 181 1.33 16.68 -28.17
C GLU A 181 1.03 16.04 -26.81
N LEU A 182 0.85 14.72 -26.79
CA LEU A 182 0.62 13.95 -25.57
C LEU A 182 1.82 14.07 -24.62
N ASP A 183 3.06 14.05 -25.13
CA ASP A 183 4.26 14.21 -24.31
C ASP A 183 4.30 15.56 -23.57
N ILE A 184 3.83 16.64 -24.20
CA ILE A 184 3.70 17.95 -23.57
C ILE A 184 2.69 17.89 -22.41
N GLU A 185 1.53 17.27 -22.64
CA GLU A 185 0.49 17.14 -21.62
C GLU A 185 0.96 16.27 -20.44
N LEU A 186 1.69 15.18 -20.74
CA LEU A 186 2.26 14.30 -19.72
C LEU A 186 3.35 15.00 -18.90
N LYS A 187 4.18 15.85 -19.52
CA LYS A 187 5.17 16.67 -18.81
C LYS A 187 4.52 17.71 -17.91
N LYS A 188 3.43 18.35 -18.37
CA LYS A 188 2.64 19.27 -17.55
C LYS A 188 2.06 18.55 -16.33
N PHE A 189 1.44 17.39 -16.55
CA PHE A 189 0.93 16.55 -15.47
C PHE A 189 2.01 16.19 -14.45
N ASP A 190 3.22 15.83 -14.92
CA ASP A 190 4.35 15.52 -14.03
C ASP A 190 4.75 16.74 -13.18
N LYS A 191 4.83 17.95 -13.77
CA LYS A 191 5.12 19.18 -13.02
C LYS A 191 4.06 19.49 -11.97
N ASP A 192 2.78 19.39 -12.33
CA ASP A 192 1.66 19.60 -11.40
C ASP A 192 1.70 18.59 -10.24
N TRP A 193 2.03 17.33 -10.56
CA TRP A 193 2.21 16.30 -9.53
C TRP A 193 3.38 16.60 -8.60
N ILE A 194 4.54 17.04 -9.14
CA ILE A 194 5.71 17.41 -8.33
C ILE A 194 5.36 18.58 -7.41
N LEU A 195 4.64 19.59 -7.89
CA LEU A 195 4.19 20.74 -7.08
C LEU A 195 3.31 20.30 -5.91
N LEU A 196 2.29 19.47 -6.19
CA LEU A 196 1.43 18.91 -5.15
C LEU A 196 2.26 18.10 -4.15
N LYS A 197 3.21 17.29 -4.64
CA LYS A 197 4.02 16.43 -3.78
C LYS A 197 4.96 17.23 -2.89
N LEU A 198 5.54 18.31 -3.43
CA LEU A 198 6.36 19.24 -2.68
C LEU A 198 5.55 19.91 -1.57
N ALA A 199 4.33 20.38 -1.85
CA ALA A 199 3.45 20.97 -0.85
C ALA A 199 3.09 19.98 0.28
N GLU A 200 2.73 18.73 -0.07
CA GLU A 200 2.48 17.67 0.91
C GLU A 200 3.70 17.44 1.82
N LYS A 201 4.89 17.35 1.22
CA LYS A 201 6.13 17.04 1.92
C LYS A 201 6.63 18.18 2.80
N THR A 202 6.47 19.42 2.35
CA THR A 202 6.75 20.61 3.15
C THR A 202 5.84 20.67 4.38
N LYS A 203 4.54 20.36 4.22
CA LYS A 203 3.62 20.28 5.36
C LYS A 203 3.97 19.15 6.33
N GLU A 204 4.36 17.97 5.83
CA GLU A 204 4.85 16.86 6.66
C GLU A 204 6.11 17.25 7.45
N LEU A 205 7.02 17.99 6.81
CA LEU A 205 8.23 18.51 7.45
C LEU A 205 7.90 19.49 8.58
N GLU A 206 7.00 20.46 8.34
CA GLU A 206 6.55 21.41 9.36
C GLU A 206 5.93 20.71 10.57
N GLN A 207 5.09 19.69 10.33
CA GLN A 207 4.47 18.91 11.40
C GLN A 207 5.52 18.17 12.24
N ILE A 208 6.49 17.51 11.60
CA ILE A 208 7.55 16.79 12.32
C ILE A 208 8.49 17.74 13.06
N GLU A 209 8.79 18.92 12.50
CA GLU A 209 9.56 19.96 13.19
C GLU A 209 8.81 20.46 14.44
N GLN A 210 7.50 20.72 14.35
CA GLN A 210 6.67 21.09 15.50
C GLN A 210 6.60 19.98 16.56
N GLU A 211 6.41 18.73 16.16
CA GLU A 211 6.45 17.58 17.07
C GLU A 211 7.79 17.46 17.78
N PHE A 212 8.89 17.66 17.04
CA PHE A 212 10.22 17.57 17.57
C PHE A 212 10.51 18.66 18.61
N GLU A 213 10.06 19.90 18.36
CA GLU A 213 10.16 20.98 19.35
C GLU A 213 9.32 20.71 20.60
N LYS A 214 8.10 20.17 20.45
CA LYS A 214 7.29 19.72 21.60
C LYS A 214 8.00 18.62 22.41
N TYR A 215 8.62 17.66 21.73
CA TYR A 215 9.41 16.60 22.36
C TYR A 215 10.62 17.15 23.11
N LYS A 216 11.34 18.13 22.55
CA LYS A 216 12.47 18.79 23.23
C LYS A 216 12.03 19.55 24.49
N ALA A 217 10.88 20.24 24.42
CA ALA A 217 10.33 20.99 25.54
C ALA A 217 9.80 20.09 26.67
N HIS A 218 9.18 18.96 26.30
CA HIS A 218 8.58 18.02 27.26
C HIS A 218 9.04 16.58 26.97
N PRO A 219 10.32 16.25 27.25
CA PRO A 219 10.82 14.91 27.03
C PRO A 219 10.07 13.94 27.97
N PRO A 220 9.56 12.81 27.46
CA PRO A 220 8.86 11.83 28.28
C PRO A 220 9.73 11.39 29.46
N ARG A 221 9.20 11.51 30.67
CA ARG A 221 9.87 11.06 31.90
C ARG A 221 9.79 9.54 31.97
N TYR A 222 10.90 8.87 31.69
CA TYR A 222 11.01 7.43 31.91
C TYR A 222 11.40 7.14 33.36
N LYS A 223 10.77 6.13 33.98
CA LYS A 223 11.08 5.71 35.36
C LYS A 223 12.56 5.30 35.45
N LEU A 224 13.22 5.72 36.54
CA LEU A 224 14.60 5.30 36.85
C LEU A 224 14.65 3.76 36.86
N GLY A 225 15.43 3.15 35.94
CA GLY A 225 15.54 1.69 35.78
C GLY A 225 15.02 1.12 34.47
N SER A 226 14.22 1.85 33.68
CA SER A 226 13.93 1.46 32.29
C SER A 226 15.14 1.77 31.41
N ALA A 227 15.57 0.82 30.58
CA ALA A 227 16.76 0.89 29.74
C ALA A 227 17.01 2.29 29.16
N LYS A 228 18.15 2.89 29.55
CA LYS A 228 18.67 4.22 29.21
C LYS A 228 18.87 4.49 27.70
N ILE A 229 18.34 3.65 26.82
CA ILE A 229 18.63 3.62 25.38
C ILE A 229 17.54 4.33 24.55
N ILE A 230 16.32 4.55 25.07
CA ILE A 230 15.18 4.96 24.23
C ILE A 230 15.21 6.45 23.80
N THR A 231 15.82 7.35 24.60
CA THR A 231 15.78 8.81 24.34
C THR A 231 16.75 9.28 23.26
N ALA A 232 17.98 8.75 23.23
CA ALA A 232 18.96 9.08 22.18
C ALA A 232 18.48 8.60 20.81
N THR A 233 17.98 7.36 20.74
CA THR A 233 17.48 6.76 19.50
C THR A 233 16.26 7.52 18.94
N ARG A 234 15.35 8.00 19.80
CA ARG A 234 14.17 8.76 19.35
C ARG A 234 14.54 10.16 18.86
N HIS A 235 15.50 10.82 19.51
CA HIS A 235 16.01 12.13 19.06
C HIS A 235 16.71 12.02 17.70
N GLU A 236 17.59 11.03 17.55
CA GLU A 236 18.23 10.71 16.27
C GLU A 236 17.23 10.31 15.19
N THR A 237 16.14 9.63 15.56
CA THR A 237 15.04 9.28 14.65
C THR A 237 14.35 10.54 14.10
N TYR A 238 14.04 11.53 14.95
CA TYR A 238 13.47 12.81 14.49
C TYR A 238 14.43 13.55 13.56
N ILE A 239 15.71 13.67 13.93
CA ILE A 239 16.74 14.29 13.07
C ILE A 239 16.84 13.56 11.72
N GLY A 240 16.83 12.22 11.74
CA GLY A 240 16.87 11.39 10.55
C GLY A 240 15.68 11.62 9.64
N LYS A 241 14.46 11.66 10.20
CA LYS A 241 13.22 11.96 9.46
C LYS A 241 13.24 13.37 8.85
N ILE A 242 13.60 14.38 9.64
CA ILE A 242 13.71 15.78 9.17
C ILE A 242 14.73 15.88 8.04
N ARG A 243 15.90 15.26 8.20
CA ARG A 243 16.94 15.27 7.16
C ARG A 243 16.46 14.59 5.88
N ALA A 244 15.82 13.43 5.99
CA ALA A 244 15.28 12.71 4.84
C ALA A 244 14.23 13.55 4.11
N LEU A 245 13.28 14.17 4.83
CA LEU A 245 12.27 15.04 4.23
C LEU A 245 12.87 16.29 3.58
N LYS A 246 13.88 16.91 4.19
CA LYS A 246 14.59 18.06 3.58
C LYS A 246 15.29 17.68 2.29
N VAL A 247 15.85 16.47 2.21
CA VAL A 247 16.44 15.95 0.96
C VAL A 247 15.33 15.69 -0.07
N GLU A 248 14.24 15.03 0.31
CA GLU A 248 13.09 14.80 -0.58
C GLU A 248 12.52 16.11 -1.15
N CYS A 249 12.28 17.13 -0.30
CA CYS A 249 11.81 18.44 -0.76
C CYS A 249 12.80 19.10 -1.72
N ARG A 250 14.11 19.04 -1.43
CA ARG A 250 15.14 19.61 -2.31
C ARG A 250 15.19 18.90 -3.67
N ASP A 251 15.06 17.58 -3.68
CA ASP A 251 15.07 16.81 -4.93
C ASP A 251 13.81 17.11 -5.76
N LEU A 252 12.65 17.27 -5.13
CA LEU A 252 11.41 17.69 -5.80
C LEU A 252 11.52 19.13 -6.35
N ASP A 253 12.07 20.06 -5.57
CA ASP A 253 12.29 21.45 -5.97
C ASP A 253 13.23 21.54 -7.17
N LYS A 254 14.36 20.83 -7.12
CA LYS A 254 15.28 20.71 -8.27
C LYS A 254 14.60 20.08 -9.49
N ALA A 255 13.74 19.09 -9.29
CA ALA A 255 13.03 18.44 -10.38
C ALA A 255 12.07 19.40 -11.11
N LEU A 256 11.51 20.42 -10.43
CA LEU A 256 10.65 21.44 -11.07
C LEU A 256 11.41 22.33 -12.05
N GLU A 257 12.67 22.63 -11.73
CA GLU A 257 13.56 23.47 -12.54
C GLU A 257 14.16 22.72 -13.74
N MET A 258 14.00 21.40 -13.82
CA MET A 258 14.53 20.58 -14.90
C MET A 258 13.56 20.52 -16.10
N ASP A 259 14.12 20.49 -17.31
CA ASP A 259 13.37 20.22 -18.53
C ASP A 259 12.80 18.79 -18.55
N ASP A 260 13.58 17.82 -18.03
CA ASP A 260 13.16 16.43 -17.84
C ASP A 260 13.33 16.00 -16.36
N PRO A 261 12.27 16.17 -15.54
CA PRO A 261 12.26 15.76 -14.14
C PRO A 261 12.48 14.24 -13.94
N SER A 262 12.28 13.42 -14.98
CA SER A 262 12.39 11.96 -14.88
C SER A 262 13.82 11.47 -14.68
N LEU A 263 14.84 12.26 -15.06
CA LEU A 263 16.24 11.94 -14.82
C LEU A 263 16.55 11.83 -13.32
N LEU A 264 15.92 12.70 -12.53
CA LEU A 264 16.07 12.74 -11.07
C LEU A 264 15.07 11.82 -10.37
N LEU A 265 13.79 11.90 -10.73
CA LEU A 265 12.70 11.20 -10.04
C LEU A 265 12.45 9.77 -10.56
N LYS A 266 13.03 9.41 -11.70
CA LYS A 266 13.05 8.06 -12.30
C LYS A 266 11.66 7.41 -12.29
N LYS A 267 11.52 6.32 -11.53
CA LYS A 267 10.31 5.47 -11.47
C LYS A 267 9.11 6.14 -10.78
N GLN A 268 9.27 7.35 -10.24
CA GLN A 268 8.15 8.10 -9.65
C GLN A 268 7.28 8.76 -10.71
N LEU A 269 7.81 9.02 -11.91
CA LEU A 269 7.10 9.61 -13.02
C LEU A 269 6.94 8.56 -14.14
N PRO A 270 5.79 7.88 -14.22
CA PRO A 270 5.59 6.81 -15.20
C PRO A 270 5.51 7.39 -16.62
N PHE A 271 5.73 6.54 -17.64
CA PHE A 271 5.72 6.90 -19.07
C PHE A 271 6.88 7.77 -19.56
N ASN A 272 7.86 8.11 -18.72
CA ASN A 272 9.09 8.78 -19.14
C ASN A 272 10.18 7.75 -19.47
N THR A 273 10.08 7.14 -20.65
CA THR A 273 11.00 6.07 -21.10
C THR A 273 11.25 6.18 -22.60
N ALA A 274 12.43 5.74 -23.05
CA ALA A 274 12.77 5.68 -24.47
C ALA A 274 11.77 4.84 -25.30
N TYR A 275 11.04 3.93 -24.67
CA TYR A 275 10.00 3.09 -25.28
C TYR A 275 8.58 3.62 -25.03
N GLN A 276 8.41 4.92 -24.72
CA GLN A 276 7.12 5.54 -24.41
C GLN A 276 6.01 5.18 -25.41
N PRO A 277 6.23 5.17 -26.75
CA PRO A 277 5.19 4.76 -27.69
C PRO A 277 4.67 3.34 -27.43
N GLU A 278 5.56 2.36 -27.23
CA GLU A 278 5.17 0.97 -26.99
C GLU A 278 4.49 0.77 -25.65
N VAL A 279 4.91 1.52 -24.61
CA VAL A 279 4.26 1.47 -23.30
C VAL A 279 2.83 2.02 -23.39
N ILE A 280 2.61 3.11 -24.14
CA ILE A 280 1.27 3.67 -24.37
C ILE A 280 0.42 2.71 -25.20
N LYS A 281 0.94 2.10 -26.27
CA LYS A 281 0.22 1.08 -27.05
C LYS A 281 -0.23 -0.08 -26.16
N ASN A 282 0.67 -0.58 -25.31
CA ASN A 282 0.35 -1.69 -24.40
C ASN A 282 -0.65 -1.31 -23.30
N LEU A 283 -0.68 -0.03 -22.89
CA LEU A 283 -1.72 0.49 -22.02
C LEU A 283 -3.08 0.47 -22.74
N LEU A 284 -3.15 1.10 -23.92
CA LEU A 284 -4.38 1.22 -24.70
C LEU A 284 -4.95 -0.15 -25.12
N ARG A 285 -4.10 -1.13 -25.44
CA ARG A 285 -4.52 -2.52 -25.74
C ARG A 285 -5.35 -3.19 -24.66
N LYS A 286 -5.16 -2.79 -23.40
CA LYS A 286 -5.88 -3.37 -22.27
C LYS A 286 -7.28 -2.78 -22.12
N GLU A 287 -7.52 -1.62 -22.74
CA GLU A 287 -8.75 -0.86 -22.59
C GLU A 287 -9.60 -0.96 -23.86
N THR A 288 -10.33 -2.07 -23.98
CA THR A 288 -11.11 -2.44 -25.16
C THR A 288 -12.16 -1.40 -25.54
N ASP A 289 -12.82 -0.81 -24.53
CA ASP A 289 -13.88 0.19 -24.75
C ASP A 289 -13.31 1.48 -25.34
N LEU A 290 -12.15 1.91 -24.83
CA LEU A 290 -11.45 3.07 -25.38
C LEU A 290 -11.00 2.81 -26.82
N LEU A 291 -10.48 1.61 -27.12
CA LEU A 291 -10.08 1.26 -28.48
C LEU A 291 -11.25 1.36 -29.47
N ALA A 292 -12.43 0.91 -29.08
CA ALA A 292 -13.64 1.02 -29.91
C ALA A 292 -14.03 2.49 -30.18
N ASP A 293 -13.76 3.39 -29.24
CA ASP A 293 -14.05 4.82 -29.42
C ASP A 293 -13.07 5.52 -30.37
N ILE A 294 -11.81 5.09 -30.39
CA ILE A 294 -10.74 5.79 -31.10
C ILE A 294 -10.33 5.14 -32.42
N LEU A 295 -10.65 3.87 -32.65
CA LEU A 295 -10.30 3.14 -33.87
C LEU A 295 -11.52 2.88 -34.77
N ILE A 296 -11.27 2.82 -36.09
CA ILE A 296 -12.25 2.45 -37.12
C ILE A 296 -12.61 0.97 -37.03
#